data_AF-A0A6L8VD54-F1
#
_entry.id   AF-A0A6L8VD54-F1
#
_cell.length_a   1.000
_cell.length_b   1.000
_cell.length_c   1.000
_cell.angle_alpha   90.00
_cell.angle_beta   90.00
_cell.angle_gamma   90.00
#
_symmetry.space_group_name_H-M   'P 1'
#
loop_
_entity.id
_entity.type
_entity.pdbx_description
1 polymer ?
#
loop_
_entity_poly.entity_id
_entity_poly.type
_entity_poly.pdbx_seq_one_letter_code
_entity_poly.pdbx_strand_id
1 'polypeptide(L)'
;MAIRQRRCLRPSPRASRREPGNGRGNRSRLRRGPPKGRDRRTVTGLHARTALTLAALAAALAGAALLALMVGTRPLAPAQAWAALVQPDAADPAHVVLRQLRLPRLAAGLVAGAALGMAGVLMQAVTRNPLAEPGLLGVNAGASFAVVLGAFLFGVNDSAALSALAFPGAALAAAAVFVLGGAGRGGAGPVRLTLAGAALTALLMSLVGALVLVRTEALEVWRFWVVGSLADAGSRPLAMMAMVALAGGLLALALGAALDALALGEEAARSLGARTGWVRAGTLAAVTALCGAAVSLAGPVAFLGLMAPHLARALVGPGVRPMLLAAGLIGPLVLLLADVAGRVALPPGEVRVGVMTALLGGPVFILVARRMRLGAPA
;
A
#
# COMPACT_ATOMS: atom_id res chain seq x y z
N MET A 1 44.01 -9.11 37.66
CA MET A 1 45.46 -8.89 37.70
C MET A 1 45.88 -8.16 36.42
N ALA A 2 46.43 -6.94 36.56
CA ALA A 2 47.13 -6.07 35.59
C ALA A 2 46.46 -5.78 34.22
N ILE A 3 45.86 -4.60 33.98
CA ILE A 3 46.47 -3.28 33.65
C ILE A 3 47.29 -3.29 32.34
N ARG A 4 46.80 -2.59 31.30
CA ARG A 4 47.56 -1.50 30.65
C ARG A 4 46.70 -0.64 29.71
N GLN A 5 46.46 0.58 30.19
CA GLN A 5 46.07 1.74 29.41
C GLN A 5 47.20 2.15 28.46
N ARG A 6 46.87 2.65 27.26
CA ARG A 6 47.73 3.61 26.54
C ARG A 6 46.91 4.84 26.15
N ARG A 7 47.14 5.90 26.93
CA ARG A 7 46.91 7.30 26.55
C ARG A 7 47.93 7.67 25.46
N CYS A 8 47.48 8.37 24.43
CA CYS A 8 48.31 9.32 23.68
C CYS A 8 47.57 10.66 23.65
N LEU A 9 47.88 11.49 24.66
CA LEU A 9 47.71 12.93 24.63
C LEU A 9 49.02 13.53 24.08
N ARG A 10 48.95 14.40 23.07
CA ARG A 10 49.84 15.57 22.99
C ARG A 10 49.18 16.72 22.19
N PRO A 11 49.23 17.96 22.70
CA PRO A 11 48.62 19.14 22.08
C PRO A 11 49.62 20.14 21.45
N SER A 12 49.07 21.01 20.56
CA SER A 12 49.50 22.40 20.23
C SER A 12 50.79 22.61 19.37
N PRO A 13 51.12 23.83 18.85
CA PRO A 13 50.39 25.11 18.83
C PRO A 13 50.41 25.88 17.47
N ARG A 14 49.66 26.99 17.47
CA ARG A 14 49.59 28.18 16.56
C ARG A 14 50.84 28.52 15.72
N ALA A 15 50.62 29.00 14.49
CA ALA A 15 51.39 30.13 13.95
C ALA A 15 50.61 30.89 12.87
N SER A 16 50.26 32.13 13.21
CA SER A 16 49.86 33.21 12.33
C SER A 16 50.99 33.63 11.40
N ARG A 17 50.73 33.77 10.10
CA ARG A 17 51.46 34.72 9.24
C ARG A 17 50.46 35.47 8.37
N ARG A 18 50.28 36.75 8.70
CA ARG A 18 49.80 37.80 7.80
C ARG A 18 51.02 38.27 7.00
N GLU A 19 50.91 38.31 5.69
CA GLU A 19 51.71 39.20 4.85
C GLU A 19 50.77 40.04 3.97
N PRO A 20 51.05 41.34 3.79
CA PRO A 20 50.31 42.21 2.88
C PRO A 20 50.98 42.22 1.50
N GLY A 21 50.24 41.84 0.45
CA GLY A 21 50.74 41.81 -0.92
C GLY A 21 49.74 42.42 -1.90
N ASN A 22 49.98 43.68 -2.24
CA ASN A 22 49.34 44.48 -3.27
C ASN A 22 49.40 43.79 -4.64
N GLY A 23 48.25 43.62 -5.30
CA GLY A 23 48.16 43.02 -6.64
C GLY A 23 46.91 43.52 -7.38
N ARG A 24 47.04 44.69 -8.00
CA ARG A 24 46.09 45.22 -8.99
C ARG A 24 45.91 44.23 -10.14
N GLY A 25 44.68 44.10 -10.61
CA GLY A 25 44.37 43.66 -11.97
C GLY A 25 43.82 42.24 -12.08
N ASN A 26 42.50 42.12 -12.10
CA ASN A 26 41.76 41.49 -13.21
C ASN A 26 40.25 41.53 -12.91
N ARG A 27 39.59 42.68 -13.11
CA ARG A 27 38.13 42.73 -13.22
C ARG A 27 37.73 42.30 -14.63
N SER A 28 37.99 41.03 -14.96
CA SER A 28 37.39 40.39 -16.12
C SER A 28 35.90 40.26 -15.83
N ARG A 29 35.12 40.97 -16.65
CA ARG A 29 33.68 41.00 -16.63
C ARG A 29 33.16 39.57 -16.82
N LEU A 30 32.72 38.94 -15.73
CA LEU A 30 31.78 37.82 -15.81
C LEU A 30 30.45 38.39 -16.31
N ARG A 31 30.35 38.56 -17.64
CA ARG A 31 29.06 38.63 -18.33
C ARG A 31 28.40 37.27 -18.14
N ARG A 32 27.71 37.09 -17.01
CA ARG A 32 26.68 36.06 -16.87
C ARG A 32 25.59 36.45 -17.86
N GLY A 33 25.57 35.79 -19.02
CA GLY A 33 24.43 35.86 -19.92
C GLY A 33 23.15 35.50 -19.15
N PRO A 34 21.99 36.03 -19.55
CA PRO A 34 20.73 35.69 -18.90
C PRO A 34 20.56 34.16 -18.90
N PRO A 35 20.04 33.54 -17.83
CA PRO A 35 19.79 32.11 -17.82
C PRO A 35 18.93 31.78 -19.05
N LYS A 36 19.46 30.95 -19.95
CA LYS A 36 18.71 30.41 -21.09
C LYS A 36 17.38 29.91 -20.55
N GLY A 37 16.29 30.53 -21.00
CA GLY A 37 14.94 30.26 -20.51
C GLY A 37 14.72 28.76 -20.46
N ARG A 38 14.42 28.23 -19.27
CA ARG A 38 13.97 26.85 -19.10
C ARG A 38 12.77 26.67 -20.02
N ASP A 39 12.98 25.84 -21.02
CA ASP A 39 12.12 25.63 -22.16
C ASP A 39 10.73 25.15 -21.68
N ARG A 40 9.70 26.00 -21.85
CA ARG A 40 8.30 25.66 -21.50
C ARG A 40 7.82 24.37 -22.17
N ARG A 41 8.52 23.91 -23.24
CA ARG A 41 8.30 22.63 -23.93
C ARG A 41 8.61 21.39 -23.09
N THR A 42 9.40 21.49 -22.03
CA THR A 42 9.78 20.34 -21.19
C THR A 42 8.70 19.92 -20.19
N VAL A 43 7.89 20.85 -19.68
CA VAL A 43 6.85 20.55 -18.68
C VAL A 43 5.62 19.90 -19.31
N THR A 44 5.21 20.37 -20.50
CA THR A 44 4.10 19.78 -21.26
C THR A 44 4.40 18.34 -21.68
N GLY A 45 5.65 18.01 -22.02
CA GLY A 45 6.08 16.67 -22.37
C GLY A 45 5.99 15.66 -21.21
N LEU A 46 6.25 16.09 -19.97
CA LEU A 46 6.11 15.23 -18.79
C LEU A 46 4.65 14.88 -18.51
N HIS A 47 3.74 15.86 -18.54
CA HIS A 47 2.32 15.62 -18.32
C HIS A 47 1.71 14.71 -19.38
N ALA A 48 2.08 14.89 -20.65
CA ALA A 48 1.64 14.03 -21.74
C ALA A 48 2.12 12.58 -21.57
N ARG A 49 3.37 12.37 -21.15
CA ARG A 49 3.90 11.03 -20.85
C ARG A 49 3.17 10.36 -19.69
N THR A 50 2.96 11.07 -18.57
CA THR A 50 2.21 10.52 -17.43
C THR A 50 0.77 10.16 -17.82
N ALA A 51 0.10 11.01 -18.61
CA ALA A 51 -1.25 10.73 -19.10
C ALA A 51 -1.29 9.48 -19.98
N LEU A 52 -0.34 9.34 -20.91
CA LEU A 52 -0.22 8.15 -21.76
C LEU A 52 0.03 6.88 -20.93
N THR A 53 0.92 6.95 -19.94
CA THR A 53 1.19 5.82 -19.04
C THR A 53 -0.07 5.42 -18.24
N LEU A 54 -0.82 6.39 -17.72
CA LEU A 54 -2.08 6.11 -17.02
C LEU A 54 -3.13 5.50 -17.94
N ALA A 55 -3.23 5.98 -19.20
CA ALA A 55 -4.13 5.41 -20.20
C ALA A 55 -3.75 3.96 -20.54
N ALA A 56 -2.45 3.67 -20.70
CA ALA A 56 -1.97 2.31 -20.94
C ALA A 56 -2.25 1.38 -19.74
N LEU A 57 -2.07 1.86 -18.51
CA LEU A 57 -2.42 1.10 -17.30
C LEU A 57 -3.93 0.84 -17.20
N ALA A 58 -4.77 1.81 -17.54
CA ALA A 58 -6.22 1.65 -17.57
C ALA A 58 -6.65 0.62 -18.62
N ALA A 59 -6.04 0.64 -19.82
CA ALA A 59 -6.29 -0.36 -20.85
C ALA A 59 -5.85 -1.77 -20.42
N ALA A 60 -4.67 -1.90 -19.80
CA ALA A 60 -4.19 -3.16 -19.25
C ALA A 60 -5.12 -3.70 -18.15
N LEU A 61 -5.62 -2.82 -17.27
CA LEU A 61 -6.58 -3.18 -16.23
C LEU A 61 -7.91 -3.64 -16.83
N ALA A 62 -8.41 -2.98 -17.88
CA ALA A 62 -9.60 -3.41 -18.59
C ALA A 62 -9.40 -4.81 -19.21
N GLY A 63 -8.24 -5.09 -19.80
CA GLY A 63 -7.88 -6.42 -20.28
C GLY A 63 -7.86 -7.48 -19.16
N ALA A 64 -7.26 -7.16 -18.01
CA ALA A 64 -7.25 -8.04 -16.85
C ALA A 64 -8.67 -8.28 -16.27
N ALA A 65 -9.54 -7.27 -16.29
CA ALA A 65 -10.93 -7.41 -15.89
C ALA A 65 -11.71 -8.35 -16.82
N LEU A 66 -11.51 -8.23 -18.14
CA LEU A 66 -12.09 -9.15 -19.12
C LEU A 66 -11.58 -10.58 -18.90
N LEU A 67 -10.27 -10.76 -18.71
CA LEU A 67 -9.70 -12.06 -18.35
C LEU A 67 -10.33 -12.61 -17.07
N ALA A 68 -10.49 -11.79 -16.04
CA ALA A 68 -11.11 -12.20 -14.78
C ALA A 68 -12.58 -12.64 -14.93
N LEU A 69 -13.32 -12.06 -15.88
CA LEU A 69 -14.71 -12.44 -16.17
C LEU A 69 -14.82 -13.70 -17.02
N MET A 70 -13.86 -13.97 -17.90
CA MET A 70 -13.93 -15.06 -18.88
C MET A 70 -13.20 -16.32 -18.41
N VAL A 71 -12.05 -16.17 -17.76
CA VAL A 71 -11.17 -17.26 -17.34
C VAL A 71 -11.52 -17.71 -15.92
N GLY A 72 -11.54 -19.02 -15.70
CA GLY A 72 -11.77 -19.62 -14.38
C GLY A 72 -11.94 -21.13 -14.51
N THR A 73 -12.38 -21.78 -13.43
CA THR A 73 -12.64 -23.23 -13.38
C THR A 73 -13.57 -23.71 -14.50
N ARG A 74 -14.57 -22.89 -14.88
CA ARG A 74 -15.39 -23.08 -16.07
C ARG A 74 -15.22 -21.87 -17.00
N PRO A 75 -14.51 -21.96 -18.12
CA PRO A 75 -14.36 -20.81 -19.02
C PRO A 75 -15.73 -20.38 -19.58
N LEU A 76 -15.95 -19.08 -19.70
CA LEU A 76 -17.15 -18.54 -20.36
C LEU A 76 -16.78 -17.97 -21.73
N ALA A 77 -17.58 -18.32 -22.74
CA ALA A 77 -17.47 -17.68 -24.04
C ALA A 77 -17.91 -16.20 -23.97
N PRO A 78 -17.32 -15.30 -24.79
CA PRO A 78 -17.69 -13.88 -24.77
C PRO A 78 -19.20 -13.65 -25.00
N ALA A 79 -19.82 -14.43 -25.90
CA ALA A 79 -21.25 -14.33 -26.18
C ALA A 79 -22.12 -14.67 -24.96
N GLN A 80 -21.75 -15.69 -24.19
CA GLN A 80 -22.46 -16.08 -22.95
C GLN A 80 -22.26 -15.02 -21.86
N ALA A 81 -21.05 -14.48 -21.74
CA ALA A 81 -20.78 -13.41 -20.80
C ALA A 81 -21.59 -12.15 -21.12
N TRP A 82 -21.74 -11.82 -22.41
CA TRP A 82 -22.57 -10.71 -22.87
C TRP A 82 -24.06 -10.96 -22.62
N ALA A 83 -24.55 -12.15 -22.97
CA ALA A 83 -25.95 -12.56 -22.74
C ALA A 83 -26.31 -12.47 -21.26
N ALA A 84 -25.45 -12.96 -20.36
CA ALA A 84 -25.65 -12.88 -18.91
C ALA A 84 -25.79 -11.45 -18.37
N LEU A 85 -25.20 -10.45 -19.05
CA LEU A 85 -25.29 -9.05 -18.65
C LEU A 85 -26.59 -8.40 -19.15
N VAL A 86 -26.93 -8.63 -20.42
CA VAL A 86 -28.04 -7.92 -21.10
C VAL A 86 -29.39 -8.63 -20.91
N GLN A 87 -29.40 -9.96 -20.92
CA GLN A 87 -30.60 -10.80 -20.79
C GLN A 87 -30.34 -11.91 -19.76
N PRO A 88 -30.33 -11.56 -18.45
CA PRO A 88 -30.07 -12.53 -17.41
C PRO A 88 -31.14 -13.62 -17.38
N ASP A 89 -30.67 -14.85 -17.30
CA ASP A 89 -31.51 -16.04 -17.12
C ASP A 89 -31.02 -16.75 -15.85
N ALA A 90 -31.91 -16.91 -14.87
CA ALA A 90 -31.59 -17.57 -13.61
C ALA A 90 -31.49 -19.10 -13.75
N ALA A 91 -32.02 -19.66 -14.83
CA ALA A 91 -31.92 -21.08 -15.14
C ALA A 91 -30.57 -21.45 -15.79
N ASP A 92 -29.86 -20.49 -16.40
CA ASP A 92 -28.53 -20.73 -16.99
C ASP A 92 -27.42 -20.64 -15.92
N PRO A 93 -26.72 -21.76 -15.60
CA PRO A 93 -25.63 -21.75 -14.65
C PRO A 93 -24.49 -20.78 -15.00
N ALA A 94 -24.23 -20.53 -16.29
CA ALA A 94 -23.20 -19.58 -16.73
C ALA A 94 -23.57 -18.14 -16.35
N HIS A 95 -24.85 -17.78 -16.48
CA HIS A 95 -25.36 -16.46 -16.10
C HIS A 95 -25.28 -16.26 -14.59
N VAL A 96 -25.66 -17.28 -13.81
CA VAL A 96 -25.55 -17.27 -12.34
C VAL A 96 -24.09 -17.12 -11.90
N VAL A 97 -23.18 -17.92 -12.47
CA VAL A 97 -21.74 -17.84 -12.17
C VAL A 97 -21.18 -16.46 -12.48
N LEU A 98 -21.51 -15.87 -13.63
CA LEU A 98 -21.01 -14.55 -13.97
C LEU A 98 -21.53 -13.48 -12.99
N ARG A 99 -22.85 -13.47 -12.73
CA ARG A 99 -23.50 -12.39 -11.98
C ARG A 99 -23.31 -12.48 -10.48
N GLN A 100 -23.33 -13.68 -9.91
CA GLN A 100 -23.30 -13.89 -8.46
C GLN A 100 -21.89 -14.19 -7.94
N LEU A 101 -21.00 -14.71 -8.78
CA LEU A 101 -19.63 -15.05 -8.37
C LEU A 101 -18.59 -14.12 -9.01
N ARG A 102 -18.56 -14.00 -10.34
CA ARG A 102 -17.47 -13.28 -11.02
C ARG A 102 -17.56 -11.77 -10.93
N LEU A 103 -18.75 -11.18 -11.08
CA LEU A 103 -18.92 -9.73 -10.99
C LEU A 103 -18.59 -9.19 -9.58
N PRO A 104 -19.13 -9.77 -8.48
CA PRO A 104 -18.76 -9.32 -7.13
C PRO A 104 -17.26 -9.53 -6.86
N ARG A 105 -16.70 -10.66 -7.29
CA ARG A 105 -15.26 -10.98 -7.16
C ARG A 105 -14.37 -9.97 -7.90
N LEU A 106 -14.72 -9.62 -9.14
CA LEU A 106 -14.04 -8.59 -9.92
C LEU A 106 -14.11 -7.24 -9.20
N ALA A 107 -15.30 -6.82 -8.78
CA ALA A 107 -15.50 -5.55 -8.11
C ALA A 107 -14.71 -5.46 -6.78
N ALA A 108 -14.71 -6.53 -5.99
CA ALA A 108 -13.89 -6.62 -4.78
C ALA A 108 -12.38 -6.53 -5.11
N GLY A 109 -11.91 -7.21 -6.15
CA GLY A 109 -10.52 -7.13 -6.61
C GLY A 109 -10.12 -5.73 -7.09
N LEU A 110 -11.02 -5.04 -7.80
CA LEU A 110 -10.81 -3.65 -8.21
C LEU A 110 -10.67 -2.71 -7.01
N VAL A 111 -11.60 -2.79 -6.06
CA VAL A 111 -11.62 -1.93 -4.88
C VAL A 111 -10.45 -2.23 -3.94
N ALA A 112 -10.27 -3.49 -3.55
CA ALA A 112 -9.21 -3.90 -2.62
C ALA A 112 -7.83 -3.66 -3.21
N GLY A 113 -7.64 -3.96 -4.51
CA GLY A 113 -6.37 -3.73 -5.19
C GLY A 113 -6.03 -2.25 -5.28
N ALA A 114 -6.98 -1.40 -5.67
CA ALA A 114 -6.77 0.05 -5.71
C ALA A 114 -6.45 0.60 -4.33
N ALA A 115 -7.19 0.16 -3.33
CA ALA A 115 -7.02 0.59 -1.95
C ALA A 115 -5.64 0.23 -1.38
N LEU A 116 -5.19 -1.01 -1.56
CA LEU A 116 -3.86 -1.46 -1.11
C LEU A 116 -2.74 -0.75 -1.89
N GLY A 117 -2.89 -0.56 -3.20
CA GLY A 117 -1.93 0.17 -4.01
C GLY A 117 -1.76 1.62 -3.55
N MET A 118 -2.86 2.34 -3.33
CA MET A 118 -2.83 3.72 -2.83
C MET A 118 -2.32 3.80 -1.40
N ALA A 119 -2.76 2.90 -0.51
CA ALA A 119 -2.28 2.85 0.88
C ALA A 119 -0.78 2.59 0.96
N GLY A 120 -0.23 1.79 0.04
CA GLY A 120 1.20 1.59 -0.12
C GLY A 120 1.96 2.89 -0.39
N VAL A 121 1.47 3.72 -1.33
CA VAL A 121 2.08 5.02 -1.65
C VAL A 121 2.07 5.93 -0.42
N LEU A 122 0.93 6.02 0.27
CA LEU A 122 0.77 6.82 1.49
C LEU A 122 1.73 6.36 2.59
N MET A 123 1.83 5.05 2.79
CA MET A 123 2.68 4.48 3.83
C MET A 123 4.16 4.75 3.55
N GLN A 124 4.60 4.59 2.30
CA GLN A 124 5.97 4.94 1.91
C GLN A 124 6.25 6.45 2.05
N ALA A 125 5.27 7.31 1.74
CA ALA A 125 5.42 8.76 1.88
C ALA A 125 5.53 9.20 3.34
N VAL A 126 4.68 8.69 4.23
CA VAL A 126 4.67 9.11 5.65
C VAL A 126 5.86 8.54 6.43
N THR A 127 6.28 7.32 6.11
CA THR A 127 7.43 6.68 6.77
C THR A 127 8.76 7.09 6.14
N ARG A 128 8.74 7.71 4.95
CA ARG A 128 9.94 7.96 4.13
C ARG A 128 10.76 6.68 3.93
N ASN A 129 10.09 5.55 3.85
CA ASN A 129 10.70 4.24 3.66
C ASN A 129 10.06 3.58 2.43
N PRO A 130 10.80 3.39 1.33
CA PRO A 130 10.28 2.75 0.12
C PRO A 130 9.89 1.28 0.30
N LEU A 131 10.27 0.65 1.42
CA LEU A 131 9.88 -0.72 1.78
C LEU A 131 8.69 -0.76 2.75
N ALA A 132 8.13 0.37 3.13
CA ALA A 132 6.98 0.37 4.03
C ALA A 132 5.76 -0.23 3.32
N GLU A 133 5.13 -1.18 4.01
CA GLU A 133 3.96 -1.91 3.53
C GLU A 133 2.88 -1.79 4.61
N PRO A 134 1.65 -1.39 4.25
CA PRO A 134 0.63 -1.06 5.23
C PRO A 134 0.05 -2.29 5.95
N GLY A 135 -0.02 -3.46 5.29
CA GLY A 135 -0.49 -4.70 5.89
C GLY A 135 0.39 -5.22 7.03
N LEU A 136 1.69 -4.92 7.01
CA LEU A 136 2.68 -5.31 8.02
C LEU A 136 2.67 -4.41 9.28
N LEU A 137 1.95 -3.28 9.28
CA LEU A 137 1.87 -2.36 10.42
C LEU A 137 0.66 -2.66 11.32
N GLY A 138 0.44 -3.93 11.66
CA GLY A 138 -0.60 -4.35 12.60
C GLY A 138 -2.02 -4.38 12.06
N VAL A 139 -2.29 -3.83 10.86
CA VAL A 139 -3.65 -3.80 10.28
C VAL A 139 -4.18 -5.20 10.01
N ASN A 140 -3.38 -6.05 9.37
CA ASN A 140 -3.75 -7.45 9.11
C ASN A 140 -3.94 -8.24 10.41
N ALA A 141 -3.08 -7.99 11.40
CA ALA A 141 -3.18 -8.63 12.72
C ALA A 141 -4.42 -8.18 13.49
N GLY A 142 -4.77 -6.90 13.43
CA GLY A 142 -5.99 -6.33 14.03
C GLY A 142 -7.26 -6.91 13.44
N ALA A 143 -7.34 -6.97 12.11
CA ALA A 143 -8.46 -7.62 11.45
C ALA A 143 -8.57 -9.10 11.82
N SER A 144 -7.45 -9.83 11.76
CA SER A 144 -7.42 -11.27 12.09
C SER A 144 -7.84 -11.52 13.54
N PHE A 145 -7.34 -10.71 14.48
CA PHE A 145 -7.73 -10.81 15.88
C PHE A 145 -9.21 -10.53 16.09
N ALA A 146 -9.76 -9.45 15.51
CA ALA A 146 -11.18 -9.13 15.67
C ALA A 146 -12.10 -10.21 15.09
N VAL A 147 -11.74 -10.79 13.95
CA VAL A 147 -12.47 -11.90 13.31
C VAL A 147 -12.45 -13.15 14.17
N VAL A 148 -11.27 -13.57 14.64
CA VAL A 148 -11.11 -14.76 15.47
C VAL A 148 -11.77 -14.58 16.84
N LEU A 149 -11.63 -13.41 17.45
CA LEU A 149 -12.28 -13.08 18.72
C LEU A 149 -13.80 -13.06 18.58
N GLY A 150 -14.32 -12.49 17.48
CA GLY A 150 -15.75 -12.46 17.21
C GLY A 150 -16.35 -13.85 17.00
N ALA A 151 -15.66 -14.70 16.22
CA ALA A 151 -16.05 -16.09 16.07
C ALA A 151 -16.04 -16.83 17.42
N PHE A 152 -15.01 -16.60 18.24
CA PHE A 152 -14.89 -17.21 19.57
C PHE A 152 -15.99 -16.76 20.55
N LEU A 153 -16.29 -15.46 20.62
CA LEU A 153 -17.23 -14.90 21.60
C LEU A 153 -18.70 -15.06 21.19
N PHE A 154 -18.99 -14.90 19.89
CA PHE A 154 -20.36 -14.84 19.39
C PHE A 154 -20.77 -16.10 18.61
N GLY A 155 -19.86 -17.05 18.36
CA GLY A 155 -20.13 -18.24 17.57
C GLY A 155 -20.45 -17.94 16.10
N VAL A 156 -20.04 -16.76 15.61
CA VAL A 156 -20.37 -16.29 14.27
C VAL A 156 -19.41 -16.88 13.25
N ASN A 157 -19.95 -17.57 12.24
CA ASN A 157 -19.18 -18.14 11.14
C ASN A 157 -19.57 -17.54 9.76
N ASP A 158 -20.50 -16.59 9.75
CA ASP A 158 -20.95 -15.94 8.51
C ASP A 158 -19.90 -14.95 7.98
N SER A 159 -19.66 -14.99 6.67
CA SER A 159 -18.63 -14.17 6.01
C SER A 159 -18.95 -12.67 6.08
N ALA A 160 -20.22 -12.26 6.04
CA ALA A 160 -20.60 -10.86 6.12
C ALA A 160 -20.32 -10.31 7.52
N ALA A 161 -20.74 -11.05 8.55
CA ALA A 161 -20.53 -10.67 9.94
C ALA A 161 -19.04 -10.64 10.33
N LEU A 162 -18.26 -11.64 9.90
CA LEU A 162 -16.79 -11.63 10.10
C LEU A 162 -16.13 -10.43 9.38
N SER A 163 -16.57 -10.10 8.16
CA SER A 163 -16.05 -8.94 7.41
C SER A 163 -16.40 -7.60 8.07
N ALA A 164 -17.55 -7.52 8.73
CA ALA A 164 -17.96 -6.36 9.51
C ALA A 164 -17.10 -6.16 10.77
N LEU A 165 -16.55 -7.24 11.35
CA LEU A 165 -15.61 -7.20 12.48
C LEU A 165 -14.16 -6.92 12.05
N ALA A 166 -13.78 -7.35 10.85
CA ALA A 166 -12.44 -7.16 10.33
C ALA A 166 -12.07 -5.68 10.18
N PHE A 167 -12.99 -4.87 9.66
CA PHE A 167 -12.79 -3.43 9.46
C PHE A 167 -12.48 -2.66 10.77
N PRO A 168 -13.31 -2.73 11.83
CA PRO A 168 -13.01 -2.06 13.09
C PRO A 168 -11.76 -2.63 13.75
N GLY A 169 -11.49 -3.94 13.64
CA GLY A 169 -10.23 -4.53 14.13
C GLY A 169 -8.98 -3.94 13.47
N ALA A 170 -9.01 -3.85 12.14
CA ALA A 170 -7.97 -3.18 11.35
C ALA A 170 -7.80 -1.71 11.75
N ALA A 171 -8.91 -0.98 11.90
CA ALA A 171 -8.89 0.44 12.22
C ALA A 171 -8.38 0.72 13.63
N LEU A 172 -8.80 -0.07 14.61
CA LEU A 172 -8.33 0.03 15.99
C LEU A 172 -6.84 -0.30 16.09
N ALA A 173 -6.37 -1.32 15.37
CA ALA A 173 -4.95 -1.65 15.34
C ALA A 173 -4.13 -0.52 14.70
N ALA A 174 -4.55 0.03 13.57
CA ALA A 174 -3.89 1.16 12.92
C ALA A 174 -3.82 2.39 13.85
N ALA A 175 -4.92 2.70 14.54
CA ALA A 175 -4.97 3.77 15.54
C ALA A 175 -4.04 3.51 16.73
N ALA A 176 -4.00 2.27 17.24
CA ALA A 176 -3.10 1.88 18.33
C ALA A 176 -1.63 2.04 17.94
N VAL A 177 -1.23 1.59 16.74
CA VAL A 177 0.14 1.80 16.21
C VAL A 177 0.49 3.28 16.16
N PHE A 178 -0.47 4.13 15.75
CA PHE A 178 -0.26 5.57 15.68
C PHE A 178 -0.03 6.21 17.06
N VAL A 179 -0.87 5.85 18.03
CA VAL A 179 -0.76 6.35 19.41
C VAL A 179 0.57 5.89 20.03
N LEU A 180 0.89 4.60 19.91
CA LEU A 180 2.13 4.01 20.41
C LEU A 180 3.37 4.54 19.69
N GLY A 181 3.25 4.87 18.40
CA GLY A 181 4.29 5.47 17.58
C GLY A 181 4.65 6.90 17.97
N GLY A 182 3.90 7.55 18.88
CA GLY A 182 4.26 8.83 19.48
C GLY A 182 3.75 10.07 18.73
N ALA A 183 2.72 9.93 17.92
CA ALA A 183 2.29 11.00 17.02
C ALA A 183 1.59 12.21 17.67
N GLY A 184 1.27 12.14 18.96
CA GLY A 184 0.80 13.29 19.74
C GLY A 184 1.91 14.15 20.37
N ARG A 185 3.17 13.69 20.35
CA ARG A 185 4.28 14.32 21.09
C ARG A 185 5.36 14.94 20.20
N GLY A 186 5.03 15.25 18.94
CA GLY A 186 5.96 15.88 17.99
C GLY A 186 7.12 14.98 17.51
N GLY A 187 7.08 13.69 17.81
CA GLY A 187 8.23 12.78 17.63
C GLY A 187 7.90 11.38 17.14
N ALA A 188 6.84 11.21 16.33
CA ALA A 188 6.62 9.95 15.61
C ALA A 188 7.64 9.77 14.49
N GLY A 189 8.84 9.35 14.88
CA GLY A 189 9.87 8.92 13.94
C GLY A 189 9.39 7.64 13.21
N PRO A 190 9.70 7.48 11.91
CA PRO A 190 9.33 6.29 11.14
C PRO A 190 9.73 4.96 11.80
N VAL A 191 10.89 4.95 12.48
CA VAL A 191 11.39 3.79 13.23
C VAL A 191 10.44 3.42 14.38
N ARG A 192 9.91 4.40 15.12
CA ARG A 192 9.00 4.15 16.25
C ARG A 192 7.66 3.59 15.78
N LEU A 193 7.10 4.14 14.69
CA LEU A 193 5.86 3.62 14.09
C LEU A 193 6.04 2.16 13.63
N THR A 194 7.19 1.86 13.01
CA THR A 194 7.51 0.50 12.56
C THR A 194 7.64 -0.46 13.73
N LEU A 195 8.38 -0.08 14.79
CA LEU A 195 8.53 -0.90 16.00
C LEU A 195 7.21 -1.09 16.76
N ALA A 196 6.39 -0.04 16.86
CA ALA A 196 5.05 -0.11 17.46
C ALA A 196 4.14 -1.06 16.67
N GLY A 197 4.17 -0.99 15.34
CA GLY A 197 3.45 -1.89 14.45
C GLY A 197 3.89 -3.35 14.61
N ALA A 198 5.20 -3.60 14.66
CA ALA A 198 5.75 -4.94 14.88
C ALA A 198 5.35 -5.51 16.26
N ALA A 199 5.46 -4.70 17.32
CA ALA A 199 5.08 -5.10 18.67
C ALA A 199 3.58 -5.40 18.78
N LEU A 200 2.72 -4.54 18.22
CA LEU A 200 1.27 -4.76 18.21
C LEU A 200 0.90 -5.99 17.39
N THR A 201 1.55 -6.20 16.24
CA THR A 201 1.37 -7.40 15.42
C THR A 201 1.70 -8.66 16.22
N ALA A 202 2.86 -8.70 16.89
CA ALA A 202 3.25 -9.84 17.71
C ALA A 202 2.26 -10.12 18.84
N LEU A 203 1.78 -9.09 19.53
CA LEU A 203 0.77 -9.20 20.59
C LEU A 203 -0.54 -9.80 20.04
N LEU A 204 -1.10 -9.19 18.99
CA LEU A 204 -2.38 -9.61 18.42
C LEU A 204 -2.31 -11.02 17.85
N MET A 205 -1.22 -11.38 17.17
CA MET A 205 -1.03 -12.74 16.65
C MET A 205 -0.81 -13.77 17.76
N SER A 206 -0.17 -13.40 18.87
CA SER A 206 -0.08 -14.27 20.05
C SER A 206 -1.45 -14.54 20.67
N LEU A 207 -2.32 -13.52 20.73
CA LEU A 207 -3.70 -13.67 21.22
C LEU A 207 -4.54 -14.53 20.27
N VAL A 208 -4.41 -14.33 18.95
CA VAL A 208 -5.02 -15.21 17.96
C VAL A 208 -4.57 -16.66 18.18
N GLY A 209 -3.28 -16.89 18.35
CA GLY A 209 -2.73 -18.22 18.63
C GLY A 209 -3.33 -18.86 19.88
N ALA A 210 -3.47 -18.10 20.98
CA ALA A 210 -4.11 -18.58 22.19
C ALA A 210 -5.57 -19.00 21.95
N LEU A 211 -6.36 -18.19 21.24
CA LEU A 211 -7.78 -18.50 20.95
C LEU A 211 -7.92 -19.75 20.07
N VAL A 212 -7.06 -19.87 19.05
CA VAL A 212 -7.02 -21.00 18.12
C VAL A 212 -6.65 -22.31 18.82
N LEU A 213 -5.82 -22.25 19.87
CA LEU A 213 -5.48 -23.44 20.69
C LEU A 213 -6.61 -23.89 21.63
N VAL A 214 -7.49 -22.97 22.03
CA VAL A 214 -8.59 -23.25 22.97
C VAL A 214 -9.82 -23.82 22.26
N ARG A 215 -10.09 -23.40 21.00
CA ARG A 215 -11.29 -23.81 20.24
C ARG A 215 -10.99 -24.15 18.79
N THR A 216 -11.49 -25.30 18.35
CA THR A 216 -11.38 -25.77 16.96
C THR A 216 -12.11 -24.86 15.98
N GLU A 217 -13.23 -24.24 16.38
CA GLU A 217 -13.98 -23.32 15.50
C GLU A 217 -13.16 -22.07 15.16
N ALA A 218 -12.43 -21.54 16.14
CA ALA A 218 -11.52 -20.41 15.94
C ALA A 218 -10.38 -20.78 14.99
N LEU A 219 -9.88 -22.01 15.05
CA LEU A 219 -8.88 -22.53 14.10
C LEU A 219 -9.41 -22.55 12.68
N GLU A 220 -10.63 -23.04 12.45
CA GLU A 220 -11.23 -23.10 11.12
C GLU A 220 -11.36 -21.71 10.51
N VAL A 221 -12.00 -20.78 11.24
CA VAL A 221 -12.15 -19.39 10.81
C VAL A 221 -10.78 -18.76 10.50
N TRP A 222 -9.79 -18.94 11.38
CA TRP A 222 -8.45 -18.42 11.16
C TRP A 222 -7.78 -18.98 9.90
N ARG A 223 -7.90 -20.30 9.64
CA ARG A 223 -7.30 -20.98 8.48
C ARG A 223 -7.83 -20.47 7.14
N PHE A 224 -9.11 -20.10 7.11
CA PHE A 224 -9.73 -19.52 5.92
C PHE A 224 -9.45 -18.02 5.81
N TRP A 225 -9.50 -17.29 6.92
CA TRP A 225 -9.36 -15.84 6.93
C TRP A 225 -7.92 -15.34 6.74
N VAL A 226 -6.92 -16.01 7.34
CA VAL A 226 -5.53 -15.55 7.31
C VAL A 226 -4.96 -15.54 5.89
N VAL A 227 -5.56 -16.33 5.00
CA VAL A 227 -5.22 -16.38 3.57
C VAL A 227 -6.28 -15.62 2.79
N GLY A 228 -5.98 -14.38 2.41
CA GLY A 228 -6.92 -13.52 1.68
C GLY A 228 -7.53 -14.17 0.44
N SER A 229 -8.83 -13.99 0.25
CA SER A 229 -9.68 -14.57 -0.79
C SER A 229 -10.66 -13.54 -1.34
N LEU A 230 -10.92 -13.59 -2.64
CA LEU A 230 -11.99 -12.83 -3.30
C LEU A 230 -13.22 -13.70 -3.61
N ALA A 231 -13.20 -14.99 -3.26
CA ALA A 231 -14.28 -15.94 -3.57
C ALA A 231 -15.62 -15.54 -2.94
N ASP A 232 -15.59 -15.04 -1.70
CA ASP A 232 -16.79 -14.73 -0.92
C ASP A 232 -17.28 -13.30 -1.11
N ALA A 233 -16.76 -12.58 -2.11
CA ALA A 233 -17.05 -11.16 -2.35
C ALA A 233 -18.55 -10.84 -2.45
N GLY A 234 -19.38 -11.78 -2.91
CA GLY A 234 -20.84 -11.62 -3.00
C GLY A 234 -21.54 -11.49 -1.64
N SER A 235 -20.99 -12.09 -0.59
CA SER A 235 -21.52 -12.01 0.78
C SER A 235 -20.95 -10.84 1.59
N ARG A 236 -19.86 -10.23 1.13
CA ARG A 236 -19.15 -9.17 1.85
C ARG A 236 -19.82 -7.81 1.59
N PRO A 237 -19.66 -6.82 2.49
CA PRO A 237 -20.28 -5.50 2.36
C PRO A 237 -19.60 -4.63 1.27
N LEU A 238 -19.65 -5.08 0.01
CA LEU A 238 -18.91 -4.52 -1.12
C LEU A 238 -19.20 -3.04 -1.35
N ALA A 239 -20.48 -2.65 -1.44
CA ALA A 239 -20.86 -1.26 -1.69
C ALA A 239 -20.36 -0.32 -0.59
N MET A 240 -20.53 -0.72 0.68
CA MET A 240 -20.10 0.08 1.84
C MET A 240 -18.57 0.24 1.86
N MET A 241 -17.82 -0.85 1.66
CA MET A 241 -16.36 -0.79 1.63
C MET A 241 -15.82 -0.05 0.40
N ALA A 242 -16.52 -0.11 -0.75
CA ALA A 242 -16.20 0.69 -1.92
C ALA A 242 -16.34 2.20 -1.63
N MET A 243 -17.40 2.61 -0.93
CA MET A 243 -17.55 4.00 -0.49
C MET A 243 -16.45 4.44 0.47
N VAL A 244 -16.10 3.59 1.45
CA VAL A 244 -15.01 3.87 2.40
C VAL A 244 -13.66 3.98 1.68
N ALA A 245 -13.37 3.07 0.75
CA ALA A 245 -12.16 3.10 -0.07
C ALA A 245 -12.13 4.34 -0.97
N LEU A 246 -13.26 4.73 -1.58
CA LEU A 246 -13.37 5.93 -2.38
C LEU A 246 -13.10 7.19 -1.54
N ALA A 247 -13.71 7.31 -0.37
CA ALA A 247 -13.48 8.42 0.55
C ALA A 247 -12.00 8.50 0.98
N GLY A 248 -11.40 7.37 1.34
CA GLY A 248 -9.97 7.28 1.67
C GLY A 248 -9.07 7.65 0.49
N GLY A 249 -9.43 7.24 -0.73
CA GLY A 249 -8.68 7.54 -1.94
C GLY A 249 -8.76 9.01 -2.34
N LEU A 250 -9.94 9.63 -2.23
CA LEU A 250 -10.12 11.07 -2.45
C LEU A 250 -9.34 11.89 -1.42
N LEU A 251 -9.36 11.49 -0.15
CA LEU A 251 -8.55 12.11 0.90
C LEU A 251 -7.05 11.97 0.59
N ALA A 252 -6.60 10.80 0.13
CA ALA A 252 -5.22 10.57 -0.28
C ALA A 252 -4.78 11.52 -1.41
N LEU A 253 -5.61 11.67 -2.44
CA LEU A 253 -5.34 12.57 -3.57
C LEU A 253 -5.31 14.04 -3.15
N ALA A 254 -6.22 14.45 -2.26
CA ALA A 254 -6.25 15.79 -1.69
C ALA A 254 -4.94 16.10 -0.94
N LEU A 255 -4.45 15.15 -0.14
CA LEU A 255 -3.22 15.27 0.65
C LEU A 255 -1.93 15.19 -0.17
N GLY A 256 -1.97 14.73 -1.43
CA GLY A 256 -0.78 14.42 -2.21
C GLY A 256 0.24 15.58 -2.34
N ALA A 257 -0.21 16.81 -2.56
CA ALA A 257 0.70 17.96 -2.65
C ALA A 257 1.40 18.29 -1.31
N ALA A 258 0.69 18.10 -0.19
CA ALA A 258 1.26 18.30 1.14
C ALA A 258 2.23 17.16 1.51
N LEU A 259 1.99 15.95 1.01
CA LEU A 259 2.89 14.80 1.14
C LEU A 259 4.17 14.99 0.31
N ASP A 260 4.07 15.54 -0.90
CA ASP A 260 5.24 15.94 -1.70
C ASP A 260 6.09 16.98 -0.96
N ALA A 261 5.45 17.98 -0.31
CA ALA A 261 6.16 18.95 0.51
C ALA A 261 6.83 18.31 1.75
N LEU A 262 6.18 17.35 2.40
CA LEU A 262 6.74 16.59 3.53
C LEU A 262 7.96 15.74 3.16
N ALA A 263 8.09 15.35 1.88
CA ALA A 263 9.25 14.61 1.38
C ALA A 263 10.52 15.49 1.34
N LEU A 264 10.37 16.81 1.17
CA LEU A 264 11.49 17.78 1.23
C LEU A 264 12.02 18.02 2.66
N GLY A 265 11.31 17.53 3.67
CA GLY A 265 11.63 17.73 5.08
C GLY A 265 10.54 18.51 5.82
N GLU A 266 10.55 18.40 7.15
CA GLU A 266 9.49 18.96 8.00
C GLU A 266 9.57 20.50 8.09
N GLU A 267 10.76 21.08 8.03
CA GLU A 267 10.95 22.53 8.00
C GLU A 267 10.51 23.14 6.66
N ALA A 268 10.91 22.53 5.54
CA ALA A 268 10.49 22.94 4.20
C ALA A 268 8.98 22.83 4.01
N ALA A 269 8.36 21.74 4.50
CA ALA A 269 6.91 21.61 4.45
C ALA A 269 6.18 22.70 5.24
N ARG A 270 6.67 23.03 6.45
CA ARG A 270 6.10 24.08 7.30
C ARG A 270 6.24 25.47 6.67
N SER A 271 7.38 25.79 6.03
CA SER A 271 7.57 27.08 5.36
C SER A 271 6.70 27.23 4.10
N LEU A 272 6.33 26.11 3.46
CA LEU A 272 5.34 26.05 2.37
C LEU A 272 3.88 26.08 2.85
N GLY A 273 3.64 26.24 4.16
CA GLY A 273 2.30 26.35 4.75
C GLY A 273 1.64 25.02 5.10
N ALA A 274 2.35 23.88 4.98
CA ALA A 274 1.78 22.59 5.32
C ALA A 274 1.69 22.40 6.84
N ARG A 275 0.49 22.06 7.32
CA ARG A 275 0.25 21.68 8.72
C ARG A 275 0.61 20.21 8.92
N THR A 276 1.89 19.91 9.16
CA THR A 276 2.44 18.54 9.14
C THR A 276 1.70 17.54 10.03
N GLY A 277 1.23 17.96 11.21
CA GLY A 277 0.40 17.13 12.09
C GLY A 277 -0.92 16.69 11.45
N TRP A 278 -1.65 17.62 10.83
CA TRP A 278 -2.91 17.35 10.13
C TRP A 278 -2.71 16.49 8.88
N VAL A 279 -1.61 16.72 8.14
CA VAL A 279 -1.28 15.91 6.97
C VAL A 279 -0.98 14.48 7.37
N ARG A 280 -0.24 14.25 8.46
CA ARG A 280 0.01 12.91 9.01
C ARG A 280 -1.29 12.25 9.49
N ALA A 281 -2.10 12.95 10.27
CA ALA A 281 -3.37 12.43 10.76
C ALA A 281 -4.33 12.06 9.61
N GLY A 282 -4.48 12.93 8.61
CA GLY A 282 -5.28 12.67 7.41
C GLY A 282 -4.74 11.52 6.57
N THR A 283 -3.41 11.42 6.42
CA THR A 283 -2.77 10.30 5.69
C THR A 283 -3.07 8.97 6.36
N LEU A 284 -3.06 8.95 7.69
CA LEU A 284 -3.37 7.74 8.45
C LEU A 284 -4.85 7.41 8.41
N ALA A 285 -5.73 8.40 8.49
CA ALA A 285 -7.16 8.17 8.28
C ALA A 285 -7.43 7.56 6.90
N ALA A 286 -6.76 8.06 5.85
CA ALA A 286 -6.82 7.50 4.51
C ALA A 286 -6.27 6.07 4.45
N VAL A 287 -5.08 5.80 5.00
CA VAL A 287 -4.50 4.44 5.06
C VAL A 287 -5.44 3.49 5.80
N THR A 288 -5.96 3.87 6.95
CA THR A 288 -6.88 3.06 7.75
C THR A 288 -8.16 2.73 6.97
N ALA A 289 -8.77 3.73 6.32
CA ALA A 289 -9.95 3.51 5.48
C ALA A 289 -9.67 2.56 4.31
N LEU A 290 -8.57 2.80 3.58
CA LEU A 290 -8.18 2.01 2.43
C LEU A 290 -7.82 0.55 2.81
N CYS A 291 -6.96 0.36 3.80
CA CYS A 291 -6.56 -0.97 4.23
C CYS A 291 -7.70 -1.71 4.92
N GLY A 292 -8.49 -1.04 5.76
CA GLY A 292 -9.67 -1.63 6.39
C GLY A 292 -10.67 -2.12 5.34
N ALA A 293 -10.96 -1.30 4.32
CA ALA A 293 -11.84 -1.69 3.23
C ALA A 293 -11.26 -2.87 2.43
N ALA A 294 -9.98 -2.85 2.10
CA ALA A 294 -9.33 -3.94 1.38
C ALA A 294 -9.36 -5.25 2.17
N VAL A 295 -9.03 -5.22 3.47
CA VAL A 295 -9.01 -6.42 4.32
C VAL A 295 -10.43 -6.94 4.58
N SER A 296 -11.43 -6.06 4.72
CA SER A 296 -12.82 -6.47 4.81
C SER A 296 -13.30 -7.16 3.54
N LEU A 297 -12.85 -6.75 2.35
CA LEU A 297 -13.27 -7.33 1.07
C LEU A 297 -12.49 -8.55 0.61
N ALA A 298 -11.17 -8.54 0.80
CA ALA A 298 -10.27 -9.55 0.26
C ALA A 298 -9.56 -10.37 1.36
N GLY A 299 -9.73 -10.01 2.63
CA GLY A 299 -8.88 -10.52 3.71
C GLY A 299 -7.45 -9.96 3.64
N PRO A 300 -6.53 -10.49 4.45
CA PRO A 300 -5.13 -10.09 4.43
C PRO A 300 -4.47 -10.41 3.07
N VAL A 301 -3.96 -9.38 2.40
CA VAL A 301 -3.20 -9.52 1.15
C VAL A 301 -1.83 -8.88 1.33
N ALA A 302 -0.77 -9.69 1.29
CA ALA A 302 0.60 -9.25 1.49
C ALA A 302 1.25 -8.76 0.18
N PHE A 303 2.31 -7.96 0.31
CA PHE A 303 3.18 -7.45 -0.76
C PHE A 303 2.55 -6.50 -1.78
N LEU A 304 1.24 -6.50 -1.99
CA LEU A 304 0.60 -5.65 -2.98
C LEU A 304 0.85 -4.16 -2.71
N GLY A 305 0.75 -3.76 -1.43
CA GLY A 305 1.06 -2.40 -0.96
C GLY A 305 2.54 -2.01 -1.07
N LEU A 306 3.43 -2.93 -1.45
CA LEU A 306 4.84 -2.66 -1.73
C LEU A 306 5.13 -2.69 -3.24
N MET A 307 4.58 -3.68 -3.95
CA MET A 307 4.77 -3.85 -5.39
C MET A 307 4.18 -2.70 -6.20
N ALA A 308 2.92 -2.33 -5.92
CA ALA A 308 2.21 -1.33 -6.71
C ALA A 308 2.86 0.07 -6.65
N PRO A 309 3.26 0.61 -5.47
CA PRO A 309 3.99 1.87 -5.41
C PRO A 309 5.37 1.81 -6.07
N HIS A 310 6.07 0.68 -5.97
CA HIS A 310 7.37 0.51 -6.61
C HIS A 310 7.27 0.60 -8.13
N LEU A 311 6.32 -0.14 -8.72
CA LEU A 311 6.03 -0.09 -10.15
C LEU A 311 5.52 1.28 -10.58
N ALA A 312 4.62 1.90 -9.79
CA ALA A 312 4.12 3.24 -10.05
C ALA A 312 5.27 4.25 -10.12
N ARG A 313 6.20 4.21 -9.15
CA ARG A 313 7.35 5.11 -9.12
C ARG A 313 8.24 4.97 -10.35
N ALA A 314 8.46 3.74 -10.82
CA ALA A 314 9.24 3.47 -12.03
C ALA A 314 8.56 4.02 -13.31
N LEU A 315 7.23 4.05 -13.34
CA LEU A 315 6.44 4.42 -14.52
C LEU A 315 6.10 5.91 -14.62
N VAL A 316 5.78 6.57 -13.50
CA VAL A 316 5.31 7.97 -13.47
C VAL A 316 6.22 8.92 -12.69
N GLY A 317 7.30 8.41 -12.09
CA GLY A 317 8.25 9.20 -11.31
C GLY A 317 7.85 9.36 -9.83
N PRO A 318 8.51 10.28 -9.09
CA PRO A 318 8.45 10.33 -7.62
C PRO A 318 7.27 11.11 -7.04
N GLY A 319 6.51 11.86 -7.85
CA GLY A 319 5.41 12.69 -7.35
C GLY A 319 4.27 11.86 -6.75
N VAL A 320 3.82 12.24 -5.55
CA VAL A 320 2.84 11.45 -4.78
C VAL A 320 1.51 11.33 -5.50
N ARG A 321 0.99 12.41 -6.10
CA ARG A 321 -0.31 12.37 -6.81
C ARG A 321 -0.29 11.44 -8.05
N PRO A 322 0.66 11.58 -9.00
CA PRO A 322 0.79 10.61 -10.09
C PRO A 322 0.98 9.18 -9.58
N MET A 323 1.79 8.98 -8.54
CA MET A 323 2.00 7.66 -7.94
C MET A 323 0.72 7.07 -7.36
N LEU A 324 -0.12 7.86 -6.68
CA LEU A 324 -1.41 7.40 -6.15
C LEU A 324 -2.33 6.91 -7.27
N LEU A 325 -2.42 7.67 -8.38
CA LEU A 325 -3.24 7.28 -9.52
C LEU A 325 -2.70 6.02 -10.20
N ALA A 326 -1.39 5.96 -10.46
CA ALA A 326 -0.77 4.79 -11.08
C ALA A 326 -0.86 3.55 -10.17
N ALA A 327 -0.59 3.68 -8.87
CA ALA A 327 -0.69 2.58 -7.92
C ALA A 327 -2.14 2.11 -7.73
N GLY A 328 -3.12 3.03 -7.81
CA GLY A 328 -4.55 2.72 -7.82
C GLY A 328 -4.99 1.89 -9.03
N LEU A 329 -4.25 1.93 -10.15
CA LEU A 329 -4.48 1.09 -11.34
C LEU A 329 -3.63 -0.19 -11.32
N ILE A 330 -2.38 -0.11 -10.87
CA ILE A 330 -1.46 -1.26 -10.80
C ILE A 330 -1.90 -2.26 -9.73
N GLY A 331 -2.35 -1.77 -8.56
CA GLY A 331 -2.85 -2.60 -7.48
C GLY A 331 -3.92 -3.60 -7.92
N PRO A 332 -5.05 -3.17 -8.50
CA PRO A 332 -6.07 -4.08 -8.97
C PRO A 332 -5.62 -4.88 -10.19
N LEU A 333 -4.77 -4.34 -11.06
CA LEU A 333 -4.20 -5.11 -12.18
C LEU A 333 -3.44 -6.34 -11.68
N VAL A 334 -2.50 -6.14 -10.75
CA VAL A 334 -1.72 -7.24 -10.17
C VAL A 334 -2.62 -8.21 -9.40
N LEU A 335 -3.56 -7.69 -8.61
CA LEU A 335 -4.45 -8.52 -7.81
C LEU A 335 -5.37 -9.41 -8.66
N LEU A 336 -5.96 -8.85 -9.73
CA LEU A 336 -6.83 -9.59 -10.64
C LEU A 336 -6.04 -10.65 -11.43
N LEU A 337 -4.83 -10.33 -11.89
CA LEU A 337 -3.98 -11.31 -12.55
C LEU A 337 -3.58 -12.45 -11.61
N ALA A 338 -3.25 -12.14 -10.35
CA ALA A 338 -2.98 -13.14 -9.33
C ALA A 338 -4.21 -14.01 -9.02
N ASP A 339 -5.41 -13.42 -8.98
CA ASP A 339 -6.67 -14.14 -8.79
C ASP A 339 -6.99 -15.07 -9.97
N VAL A 340 -6.81 -14.61 -11.20
CA VAL A 340 -6.98 -15.44 -12.41
C VAL A 340 -5.98 -16.59 -12.41
N ALA A 341 -4.70 -16.32 -12.12
CA ALA A 341 -3.68 -17.36 -11.98
C ALA A 341 -4.05 -18.39 -10.90
N GLY A 342 -4.57 -17.92 -9.77
CA GLY A 342 -5.09 -18.76 -8.68
C GLY A 342 -6.19 -19.72 -9.10
N ARG A 343 -7.13 -19.24 -9.92
CA ARG A 343 -8.27 -20.02 -10.43
C ARG A 343 -7.88 -21.09 -11.45
N VAL A 344 -6.78 -20.90 -12.18
CA VAL A 344 -6.33 -21.87 -13.21
C VAL A 344 -5.26 -22.84 -12.70
N ALA A 345 -4.58 -22.53 -11.58
CA ALA A 345 -3.45 -23.30 -11.12
C ALA A 345 -3.77 -24.69 -10.57
N LEU A 346 -4.98 -24.91 -10.01
CA LEU A 346 -5.31 -26.19 -9.35
C LEU A 346 -6.77 -26.66 -9.56
N PRO A 347 -7.23 -26.94 -10.80
CA PRO A 347 -8.58 -27.45 -11.03
C PRO A 347 -8.80 -28.82 -10.35
N PRO A 348 -9.97 -29.11 -9.74
CA PRO A 348 -11.20 -28.30 -9.66
C PRO A 348 -11.23 -27.26 -8.53
N GLY A 349 -10.18 -27.19 -7.70
CA GLY A 349 -10.01 -26.16 -6.68
C GLY A 349 -9.48 -24.84 -7.24
N GLU A 350 -9.23 -23.89 -6.36
CA GLU A 350 -8.52 -22.65 -6.68
C GLU A 350 -7.54 -22.29 -5.57
N VAL A 351 -6.43 -21.68 -5.95
CA VAL A 351 -5.50 -21.09 -4.99
C VAL A 351 -5.97 -19.69 -4.67
N ARG A 352 -6.13 -19.40 -3.38
CA ARG A 352 -6.57 -18.08 -2.91
C ARG A 352 -5.59 -16.98 -3.32
N VAL A 353 -6.13 -15.82 -3.63
CA VAL A 353 -5.37 -14.69 -4.17
C VAL A 353 -4.23 -14.26 -3.24
N GLY A 354 -4.40 -14.32 -1.91
CA GLY A 354 -3.36 -13.95 -0.95
C GLY A 354 -2.08 -14.79 -1.07
N VAL A 355 -2.22 -16.09 -1.39
CA VAL A 355 -1.08 -16.98 -1.65
C VAL A 355 -0.42 -16.60 -2.97
N MET A 356 -1.20 -16.41 -4.04
CA MET A 356 -0.67 -16.05 -5.35
C MET A 356 0.06 -14.71 -5.33
N THR A 357 -0.48 -13.71 -4.63
CA THR A 357 0.21 -12.42 -4.45
C THR A 357 1.49 -12.55 -3.64
N ALA A 358 1.55 -13.46 -2.66
CA ALA A 358 2.77 -13.71 -1.91
C ALA A 358 3.85 -14.41 -2.75
N LEU A 359 3.45 -15.39 -3.58
CA LEU A 359 4.34 -16.08 -4.51
C LEU A 359 4.94 -15.14 -5.56
N LEU A 360 4.15 -14.17 -6.05
CA LEU A 360 4.62 -13.15 -6.97
C LEU A 360 5.42 -12.05 -6.26
N GLY A 361 4.96 -11.62 -5.09
CA GLY A 361 5.49 -10.48 -4.36
C GLY A 361 6.79 -10.74 -3.61
N GLY A 362 6.99 -11.95 -3.08
CA GLY A 362 8.23 -12.34 -2.40
C GLY A 362 9.48 -12.19 -3.28
N PRO A 363 9.51 -12.76 -4.49
CA PRO A 363 10.61 -12.58 -5.44
C PRO A 363 10.82 -11.11 -5.83
N VAL A 364 9.73 -10.37 -6.10
CA VAL A 364 9.81 -8.93 -6.41
C VAL A 364 10.42 -8.14 -5.25
N PHE A 365 9.99 -8.41 -4.02
CA PHE A 365 10.55 -7.80 -2.82
C PHE A 365 12.04 -8.07 -2.69
N ILE A 366 12.49 -9.32 -2.86
CA ILE A 366 13.92 -9.68 -2.82
C ILE A 366 14.70 -8.90 -3.87
N LEU A 367 14.21 -8.82 -5.11
CA LEU A 367 14.87 -8.09 -6.20
C LEU A 367 14.98 -6.59 -5.88
N VAL A 368 13.92 -5.99 -5.35
CA VAL A 368 13.90 -4.58 -4.95
C VAL A 368 14.88 -4.34 -3.80
N ALA A 369 14.83 -5.16 -2.75
CA ALA A 369 15.69 -5.05 -1.59
C ALA A 369 17.18 -5.19 -1.95
N ARG A 370 17.53 -6.11 -2.86
CA ARG A 370 18.91 -6.29 -3.34
C ARG A 370 19.44 -5.11 -4.15
N ARG A 371 18.58 -4.33 -4.79
CA ARG A 371 18.96 -3.15 -5.57
C ARG A 371 19.08 -1.89 -4.71
N MET A 372 18.56 -1.89 -3.48
CA MET A 372 18.73 -0.78 -2.55
C MET A 372 20.17 -0.75 -2.03
N ARG A 373 20.95 0.22 -2.50
CA ARG A 373 22.27 0.52 -1.93
C ARG A 373 22.07 1.14 -0.56
N LEU A 374 22.43 0.42 0.50
CA LEU A 374 22.53 0.96 1.85
C LEU A 374 23.48 2.17 1.84
N GLY A 375 22.95 3.38 1.97
CA GLY A 375 23.75 4.61 2.14
C GLY A 375 23.72 5.65 1.01
N ALA A 376 22.91 5.51 -0.04
CA ALA A 376 22.67 6.64 -0.97
C ALA A 376 21.57 7.56 -0.42
N PRO A 377 21.77 8.89 -0.34
CA PRO A 377 20.70 9.81 0.06
C PRO A 377 19.55 9.74 -0.95
N ALA A 378 18.32 9.70 -0.40
CA ALA A 378 17.06 9.62 -1.14
C ALA A 378 16.77 10.87 -1.98
#